data_AF-A0A497IZ48-F1
#
_entry.id   AF-A0A497IZ48-F1
#
_cell.length_a   1.000
_cell.length_b   1.000
_cell.length_c   1.000
_cell.angle_alpha   90.00
_cell.angle_beta   90.00
_cell.angle_gamma   90.00
#
_symmetry.space_group_name_H-M   'P 1'
#
loop_
_entity.id
_entity.type
_entity.pdbx_description
1 polymer ?
#
loop_
_entity_poly.entity_id
_entity_poly.type
_entity_poly.pdbx_seq_one_letter_code
_entity_poly.pdbx_strand_id
1 'polypeptide(L)'
;MYSILKNELGEEIRVGKCKISLKKVEKKVLYVRESKELGAEEVDAIIVLSRHSGTPGGPIITTHVPGNFGPSVYGGEDRKISIAMPFFMKNFLKAVQKGAEEIGYPIALEPTHHGPS
;
A
#
# COMPACT_ATOMS: atom_id res chain seq x y z
N MET A 1 -16.19 16.66 -9.15
CA MET A 1 -15.87 17.69 -8.12
C MET A 1 -15.38 16.94 -6.89
N TYR A 2 -14.20 17.27 -6.38
CA TYR A 2 -13.63 16.62 -5.19
C TYR A 2 -13.61 17.64 -4.06
N SER A 3 -13.85 17.19 -2.83
CA SER A 3 -13.71 18.01 -1.62
C SER A 3 -12.59 17.44 -0.77
N ILE A 4 -11.74 18.30 -0.21
CA ILE A 4 -10.66 17.92 0.72
C ILE A 4 -11.00 18.53 2.08
N LEU A 5 -11.12 17.68 3.10
CA LEU A 5 -11.23 18.10 4.50
C LEU A 5 -9.93 17.72 5.21
N LYS A 6 -9.26 18.69 5.82
CA LYS A 6 -8.04 18.46 6.61
C LYS A 6 -8.37 18.51 8.09
N ASN A 7 -7.87 17.55 8.86
CA ASN A 7 -7.88 17.59 10.32
C ASN A 7 -6.56 17.04 10.88
N GLU A 8 -6.42 17.05 12.20
CA GLU A 8 -5.22 16.59 12.90
C GLU A 8 -4.90 15.10 12.68
N LEU A 9 -5.86 14.32 12.16
CA LEU A 9 -5.75 12.88 11.92
C LEU A 9 -5.50 12.52 10.45
N GLY A 10 -5.56 13.48 9.52
CA GLY A 10 -5.37 13.21 8.10
C GLY A 10 -6.15 14.10 7.13
N GLU A 11 -6.20 13.65 5.87
CA GLU A 11 -7.01 14.27 4.80
C GLU A 11 -8.14 13.31 4.39
N GLU A 12 -9.37 13.81 4.34
CA GLU A 12 -10.50 13.09 3.73
C GLU A 12 -10.77 13.66 2.33
N ILE A 13 -10.78 12.77 1.33
CA ILE A 13 -11.03 13.09 -0.07
C ILE A 13 -12.27 12.32 -0.53
N ARG A 14 -13.21 13.01 -1.19
CA ARG A 14 -14.40 12.39 -1.78
C ARG A 14 -14.34 12.41 -3.29
N VAL A 15 -14.50 11.24 -3.91
CA VAL A 15 -14.49 11.03 -5.36
C VAL A 15 -15.78 10.29 -5.75
N GLY A 16 -16.80 11.04 -6.18
CA GLY A 16 -18.12 10.45 -6.44
C GLY A 16 -18.70 9.83 -5.17
N LYS A 17 -18.93 8.51 -5.17
CA LYS A 17 -19.37 7.76 -3.99
C LYS A 17 -18.21 7.24 -3.12
N CYS A 18 -16.97 7.36 -3.58
CA CYS A 18 -15.81 6.85 -2.88
C CYS A 18 -15.34 7.86 -1.82
N LYS A 19 -15.08 7.35 -0.62
CA LYS A 19 -14.47 8.08 0.49
C LYS A 19 -13.05 7.58 0.66
N ILE A 20 -12.08 8.48 0.62
CA ILE A 20 -10.65 8.18 0.80
C ILE A 20 -10.18 8.92 2.04
N SER A 21 -9.46 8.23 2.92
CA SER A 21 -8.81 8.84 4.09
C SER A 21 -7.31 8.61 3.99
N LEU A 22 -6.54 9.69 3.98
CA LEU A 22 -5.09 9.66 4.08
C LEU A 22 -4.70 9.88 5.53
N LYS A 23 -4.09 8.87 6.15
CA LYS A 23 -3.63 8.93 7.54
C LYS A 23 -2.12 8.70 7.62
N LYS A 24 -1.44 9.49 8.44
CA LYS A 24 -0.06 9.20 8.82
C LYS A 24 -0.09 8.14 9.93
N VAL A 25 0.75 7.12 9.79
CA VAL A 25 0.86 6.02 10.76
C VAL A 25 2.27 6.05 11.35
N GLU A 26 2.39 6.21 12.66
CA GLU A 26 3.70 6.27 13.34
C GLU A 26 4.34 4.88 13.54
N LYS A 27 3.56 3.81 13.41
CA LYS A 27 4.05 2.44 13.47
C LYS A 27 4.42 1.90 12.09
N LYS A 28 5.34 0.94 12.09
CA LYS A 28 5.70 0.17 10.90
C LYS A 28 4.52 -0.72 10.50
N VAL A 29 3.89 -0.41 9.37
CA VAL A 29 2.68 -1.11 8.88
C VAL A 29 2.90 -2.61 8.71
N LEU A 30 4.13 -3.04 8.41
CA LEU A 30 4.44 -4.47 8.26
C LEU A 30 4.21 -5.32 9.52
N TYR A 31 4.13 -4.71 10.71
CA TYR A 31 3.85 -5.40 11.97
C TYR A 31 2.42 -5.22 12.48
N VAL A 32 1.56 -4.57 11.72
CA VAL A 32 0.13 -4.43 12.05
C VAL A 32 -0.54 -5.80 11.97
N ARG A 33 -1.33 -6.16 12.98
CA ARG A 33 -2.03 -7.44 13.03
C ARG A 33 -3.50 -7.31 12.62
N GLU A 34 -4.11 -6.18 12.92
CA GLU A 34 -5.54 -5.96 12.70
C GLU A 34 -5.80 -4.59 12.08
N SER A 35 -6.89 -4.41 11.33
CA SER A 35 -7.20 -3.12 10.71
C SER A 35 -7.54 -2.02 11.74
N LYS A 36 -8.05 -2.39 12.92
CA LYS A 36 -8.36 -1.46 14.03
C LYS A 36 -7.15 -0.67 14.52
N GLU A 37 -5.98 -1.29 14.41
CA GLU A 37 -4.72 -0.66 14.74
C GLU A 37 -4.39 0.54 13.84
N LEU A 38 -5.00 0.61 12.65
CA LEU A 38 -4.91 1.71 11.70
C LEU A 38 -6.16 2.60 11.72
N GLY A 39 -7.14 2.30 12.58
CA GLY A 39 -8.48 2.88 12.54
C GLY A 39 -9.14 2.70 11.17
N ALA A 40 -9.04 1.48 10.65
CA ALA A 40 -9.45 1.10 9.31
C ALA A 40 -10.38 -0.14 9.34
N GLU A 41 -11.16 -0.33 10.41
CA GLU A 41 -12.08 -1.49 10.52
C GLU A 41 -13.14 -1.52 9.42
N GLU A 42 -13.60 -0.34 9.00
CA GLU A 42 -14.76 -0.16 8.12
C GLU A 42 -14.34 0.32 6.71
N VAL A 43 -13.20 -0.15 6.21
CA VAL A 43 -12.70 0.24 4.87
C VAL A 43 -12.68 -0.93 3.90
N ASP A 44 -13.01 -0.66 2.64
CA ASP A 44 -12.98 -1.68 1.57
C ASP A 44 -11.55 -2.05 1.14
N ALA A 45 -10.59 -1.13 1.32
CA ALA A 45 -9.19 -1.34 0.96
C ALA A 45 -8.25 -0.45 1.78
N ILE A 46 -7.05 -0.98 2.05
CA ILE A 46 -5.95 -0.25 2.67
C ILE A 46 -4.83 -0.14 1.64
N ILE A 47 -4.41 1.09 1.33
CA ILE A 47 -3.29 1.37 0.43
C ILE A 47 -2.15 1.93 1.28
N VAL A 48 -1.02 1.26 1.25
CA VAL A 48 0.16 1.64 2.03
C VAL A 48 1.17 2.34 1.12
N LEU A 49 1.39 3.62 1.35
CA LEU A 49 2.48 4.36 0.71
C LEU A 49 3.77 4.09 1.50
N SER A 50 4.64 3.24 0.96
CA SER A 50 5.88 2.83 1.61
C SER A 50 7.08 3.03 0.69
N ARG A 51 8.24 3.24 1.29
CA ARG A 51 9.52 3.05 0.60
C ARG A 51 9.77 1.56 0.38
N HIS A 52 10.37 1.24 -0.76
CA HIS A 52 11.05 -0.03 -0.97
C HIS A 52 12.53 0.13 -0.59
N SER A 53 13.12 -0.89 0.05
CA SER A 53 14.56 -0.97 0.28
C SER A 53 15.02 -2.38 -0.02
N GLY A 54 15.71 -2.58 -1.13
CA GLY A 54 16.02 -3.92 -1.61
C GLY A 54 16.78 -3.93 -2.93
N THR A 55 16.68 -5.07 -3.60
CA THR A 55 17.32 -5.30 -4.90
C THR A 55 16.26 -5.19 -6.00
N PRO A 56 16.54 -4.51 -7.13
CA PRO A 56 17.79 -3.84 -7.47
C PRO A 56 17.98 -2.52 -6.70
N GLY A 57 19.22 -2.14 -6.42
CA GLY A 57 19.56 -0.93 -5.66
C GLY A 57 19.30 0.41 -6.38
N GLY A 58 18.50 0.40 -7.45
CA GLY A 58 18.12 1.57 -8.22
C GLY A 58 16.71 2.05 -7.90
N PRO A 59 16.35 3.29 -8.29
CA PRO A 59 15.00 3.79 -8.14
C PRO A 59 14.01 2.93 -8.95
N ILE A 60 12.88 2.59 -8.34
CA ILE A 60 11.80 1.81 -8.95
C ILE A 60 10.48 2.17 -8.28
N ILE A 61 9.40 2.17 -9.04
CA ILE A 61 8.04 2.31 -8.52
C ILE A 61 7.36 0.93 -8.56
N THR A 62 6.99 0.43 -7.40
CA THR A 62 6.48 -0.94 -7.27
C THR A 62 5.11 -1.00 -6.62
N THR A 63 4.44 -2.13 -6.79
CA THR A 63 3.28 -2.51 -5.99
C THR A 63 3.28 -4.02 -5.77
N HIS A 64 2.81 -4.44 -4.60
CA HIS A 64 2.65 -5.83 -4.21
C HIS A 64 1.59 -5.99 -3.14
N VAL A 65 1.28 -7.24 -2.83
CA VAL A 65 0.46 -7.63 -1.71
C VAL A 65 1.38 -8.25 -0.66
N PRO A 66 1.29 -7.85 0.62
CA PRO A 66 2.11 -8.43 1.66
C PRO A 66 1.61 -9.85 2.00
N GLY A 67 2.48 -10.65 2.58
CA GLY A 67 2.22 -12.02 2.97
C GLY A 67 3.48 -12.85 3.03
N ASN A 68 3.41 -13.97 3.76
CA ASN A 68 4.50 -14.91 3.90
C ASN A 68 4.07 -16.29 3.38
N PHE A 69 4.74 -16.82 2.36
CA PHE A 69 4.55 -18.22 1.93
C PHE A 69 5.17 -19.23 2.89
N GLY A 70 6.14 -18.80 3.70
CA GLY A 70 6.89 -19.61 4.66
C GLY A 70 7.02 -18.89 6.00
N PRO A 71 8.14 -19.06 6.73
CA PRO A 71 8.39 -18.33 7.96
C PRO A 71 8.39 -16.81 7.77
N SER A 72 7.80 -16.07 8.71
CA SER A 72 7.78 -14.62 8.69
C SER A 72 9.08 -14.04 9.26
N VAL A 73 9.87 -13.41 8.38
CA VAL A 73 11.12 -12.71 8.80
C VAL A 73 10.83 -11.24 9.13
N TYR A 74 9.88 -10.65 8.43
CA TYR A 74 9.55 -9.22 8.53
C TYR A 74 8.05 -9.01 8.68
N GLY A 75 7.52 -9.27 9.87
CA GLY A 75 6.11 -9.05 10.20
C GLY A 75 5.13 -10.04 9.55
N GLY A 76 3.89 -10.01 10.02
CA GLY A 76 2.88 -11.03 9.68
C GLY A 76 3.12 -12.39 10.35
N GLU A 77 2.32 -13.37 9.96
CA GLU A 77 2.31 -14.75 10.44
C GLU A 77 2.94 -15.70 9.41
N ASP A 78 3.43 -16.83 9.89
CA ASP A 78 3.98 -17.89 9.04
C ASP A 78 2.89 -18.45 8.11
N ARG A 79 3.24 -18.63 6.82
CA ARG A 79 2.37 -19.24 5.81
C ARG A 79 1.01 -18.56 5.65
N LYS A 80 0.94 -17.26 5.92
CA LYS A 80 -0.28 -16.46 5.78
C LYS A 80 -0.06 -15.33 4.77
N ILE A 81 -1.01 -15.15 3.87
CA ILE A 81 -0.99 -14.10 2.84
C ILE A 81 -2.17 -13.15 3.04
N SER A 82 -1.95 -11.86 2.78
CA SER A 82 -3.04 -10.89 2.81
C SER A 82 -3.96 -11.01 1.59
N ILE A 83 -5.16 -10.44 1.73
CA ILE A 83 -6.13 -10.33 0.65
C ILE A 83 -5.59 -9.39 -0.43
N ALA A 84 -5.47 -9.91 -1.65
CA ALA A 84 -5.01 -9.14 -2.80
C ALA A 84 -6.14 -8.28 -3.40
N MET A 85 -5.78 -7.09 -3.90
CA MET A 85 -6.66 -6.26 -4.72
C MET A 85 -6.05 -5.98 -6.10
N PRO A 86 -6.05 -6.96 -7.02
CA PRO A 86 -5.32 -6.88 -8.29
C PRO A 86 -5.72 -5.69 -9.17
N PHE A 87 -6.99 -5.28 -9.10
CA PHE A 87 -7.50 -4.13 -9.86
C PHE A 87 -6.80 -2.82 -9.46
N PHE A 88 -6.56 -2.59 -8.16
CA PHE A 88 -5.86 -1.39 -7.70
C PHE A 88 -4.39 -1.41 -8.14
N MET A 89 -3.72 -2.55 -8.00
CA MET A 89 -2.31 -2.71 -8.39
C MET A 89 -2.11 -2.42 -9.88
N LYS A 90 -2.95 -3.02 -10.74
CA LYS A 90 -2.89 -2.81 -12.20
C LYS A 90 -3.13 -1.35 -12.57
N ASN A 91 -4.17 -0.73 -12.00
CA ASN A 91 -4.51 0.65 -12.33
C ASN A 91 -3.48 1.65 -11.79
N PHE A 92 -2.88 1.38 -10.63
CA PHE A 92 -1.77 2.18 -10.12
C PHE A 92 -0.60 2.18 -11.10
N LEU A 93 -0.10 1.00 -11.49
CA LEU A 93 1.02 0.90 -12.43
C LEU A 93 0.73 1.62 -13.76
N LYS A 94 -0.49 1.45 -14.30
CA LYS A 94 -0.91 2.18 -15.51
C LYS A 94 -0.96 3.70 -15.31
N ALA A 95 -1.42 4.16 -14.15
CA ALA A 95 -1.55 5.59 -13.87
C ALA A 95 -0.20 6.29 -13.71
N VAL A 96 0.79 5.60 -13.12
CA VAL A 96 2.13 6.16 -12.90
C VAL A 96 3.06 6.00 -14.09
N GLN A 97 2.76 5.10 -15.04
CA GLN A 97 3.66 4.71 -16.13
C GLN A 97 4.28 5.90 -16.85
N LYS A 98 3.48 6.84 -17.37
CA LYS A 98 3.99 7.99 -18.12
C LYS A 98 4.93 8.86 -17.27
N GLY A 99 4.54 9.16 -16.03
CA GLY A 99 5.36 9.97 -15.13
C GLY A 99 6.64 9.25 -14.72
N ALA A 100 6.58 7.93 -14.55
CA ALA A 100 7.74 7.09 -14.25
C ALA A 100 8.74 7.09 -15.41
N GLU A 101 8.26 6.95 -16.65
CA GLU A 101 9.07 7.04 -17.87
C GLU A 101 9.77 8.41 -17.99
N GLU A 102 9.06 9.51 -17.72
CA GLU A 102 9.60 10.88 -17.78
C GLU A 102 10.77 11.11 -16.81
N ILE A 103 10.76 10.46 -15.64
CA ILE A 103 11.84 10.54 -14.64
C ILE A 103 12.84 9.37 -14.73
N GLY A 104 12.66 8.46 -15.69
CA GLY A 104 13.54 7.30 -15.89
C GLY A 104 13.42 6.20 -14.83
N TYR A 105 12.27 6.09 -14.15
CA TYR A 105 12.04 5.09 -13.11
C TYR A 105 11.28 3.89 -13.71
N PRO A 106 11.82 2.66 -13.65
CA PRO A 106 11.06 1.48 -14.01
C PRO A 106 9.86 1.29 -13.09
N ILE A 107 8.84 0.60 -13.60
CA ILE A 107 7.67 0.16 -12.83
C ILE A 107 7.63 -1.36 -12.79
N ALA A 108 7.23 -1.95 -11.65
CA ALA A 108 7.16 -3.40 -11.55
C ALA A 108 6.15 -3.88 -10.49
N LEU A 109 5.77 -5.15 -10.60
CA LEU A 109 5.23 -5.91 -9.48
C LEU A 109 6.39 -6.45 -8.64
N GLU A 110 6.24 -6.47 -7.33
CA GLU A 110 7.11 -7.26 -6.46
C GLU A 110 6.43 -8.59 -6.06
N PRO A 111 7.21 -9.64 -5.75
CA PRO A 111 6.68 -10.86 -5.17
C PRO A 111 5.94 -10.59 -3.86
N THR A 112 4.98 -11.43 -3.49
CA THR A 112 4.39 -11.40 -2.14
C THR A 112 5.45 -11.75 -1.10
N HIS A 113 5.69 -10.83 -0.18
CA HIS A 113 6.65 -10.97 0.91
C HIS A 113 6.29 -10.02 2.07
N HIS A 114 6.86 -10.28 3.25
CA HIS A 114 6.71 -9.51 4.50
C HIS A 114 5.27 -9.31 4.98
N GLY A 115 5.08 -8.79 6.19
CA GLY A 115 3.77 -8.47 6.74
C GLY A 115 3.21 -7.13 6.26
N PRO A 116 1.97 -6.79 6.61
CA PRO A 116 1.03 -7.59 7.39
C PRO A 116 0.53 -8.81 6.61
N SER A 117 -0.08 -9.79 7.30
CA SER A 117 -0.62 -11.01 6.69
C SER A 117 -2.00 -11.36 7.24
#